data_AF-A0A4Y9JFY0-F1
#
_entry.id   AF-A0A4Y9JFY0-F1
#
_cell.length_a   1.000
_cell.length_b   1.000
_cell.length_c   1.000
_cell.angle_alpha   90.00
_cell.angle_beta   90.00
_cell.angle_gamma   90.00
#
_symmetry.space_group_name_H-M   'P 1'
#
loop_
_entity.id
_entity.type
_entity.pdbx_description
1 polymer ?
#
loop_
_entity_poly.entity_id
_entity_poly.type
_entity_poly.pdbx_seq_one_letter_code
_entity_poly.pdbx_strand_id
1 'polypeptide(L)' 'QEHRILPLPPYSPEYNPIEKTWAHIKKHLRKVLPNAHTFIEALLSCSCFT' A
#
# COMPACT_ATOMS: atom_id res chain seq x y z
N GLN A 1 16.41 -8.87 -15.01
CA GLN A 1 15.33 -9.36 -14.12
C GLN A 1 14.14 -9.65 -15.00
N GLU A 2 13.67 -10.89 -15.09
CA GLU A 2 12.49 -11.22 -15.88
C GLU A 2 11.22 -11.12 -15.03
N HIS A 3 10.21 -10.44 -15.56
CA HIS A 3 8.90 -10.33 -14.90
C HIS A 3 8.04 -11.52 -15.28
N ARG A 4 7.69 -12.35 -14.30
CA ARG A 4 6.80 -13.50 -14.47
C ARG A 4 5.39 -13.15 -14.01
N ILE A 5 4.41 -13.38 -14.88
CA ILE A 5 2.99 -13.29 -14.52
C ILE A 5 2.61 -14.53 -13.70
N LEU A 6 2.04 -14.31 -12.52
CA LEU A 6 1.49 -15.37 -11.67
C LEU A 6 0.01 -15.57 -12.00
N PRO A 7 -0.43 -16.79 -12.36
CA PRO A 7 -1.85 -17.08 -12.53
C PRO A 7 -2.50 -17.12 -11.15
N LEU A 8 -3.23 -16.05 -10.80
CA LEU A 8 -4.02 -15.98 -9.58
C LEU A 8 -5.47 -16.41 -9.88
N PRO A 9 -6.16 -17.06 -8.92
CA PRO A 9 -7.58 -17.31 -9.05
C PRO A 9 -8.34 -15.98 -9.17
N PRO A 10 -9.53 -15.98 -9.81
CA PRO A 10 -10.37 -14.79 -9.91
C PRO A 10 -10.69 -14.27 -8.50
N TYR A 11 -10.07 -13.13 -8.15
CA TYR A 11 -10.18 -12.38 -6.91
C TYR A 11 -10.18 -13.18 -5.61
N SER A 12 -8.98 -13.35 -5.05
CA SER A 12 -8.81 -13.61 -3.61
C SER A 12 -8.01 -12.45 -3.00
N PRO A 13 -8.68 -11.40 -2.50
CA PRO A 13 -8.04 -10.23 -1.88
C PRO A 13 -7.00 -10.60 -0.80
N GLU A 14 -7.28 -11.67 -0.05
CA GLU A 14 -6.42 -12.29 0.95
C GLU A 14 -5.06 -12.77 0.41
N TYR A 15 -4.96 -13.06 -0.89
CA TYR A 15 -3.72 -13.49 -1.54
C TYR A 15 -3.08 -12.40 -2.41
N ASN A 16 -3.71 -11.23 -2.59
CA ASN A 16 -3.13 -10.15 -3.37
C ASN A 16 -2.21 -9.27 -2.48
N PRO A 17 -0.88 -9.27 -2.71
CA PRO A 17 0.03 -8.42 -1.94
C PRO A 17 -0.32 -6.93 -2.03
N ILE A 18 -0.92 -6.50 -3.15
CA ILE A 18 -1.34 -5.12 -3.39
C ILE A 18 -2.40 -4.69 -2.36
N GLU A 19 -3.40 -5.53 -2.08
CA GLU A 19 -4.45 -5.21 -1.11
C GLU A 19 -3.90 -5.09 0.32
N LYS A 20 -2.97 -5.98 0.69
CA LYS A 20 -2.30 -5.93 2.00
C LYS A 20 -1.50 -4.65 2.17
N THR A 21 -0.72 -4.28 1.15
CA THR A 21 0.04 -3.03 1.14
C THR A 21 -0.89 -1.82 1.21
N TRP A 22 -1.98 -1.79 0.44
CA TRP A 22 -2.97 -0.70 0.51
C TRP A 22 -3.66 -0.60 1.87
N ALA A 23 -3.94 -1.71 2.55
CA ALA A 23 -4.49 -1.69 3.90
C ALA A 23 -3.54 -0.98 4.88
N HIS A 24 -2.23 -1.26 4.79
CA HIS A 24 -1.21 -0.64 5.63
C HIS A 24 -1.05 0.86 5.31
N ILE A 25 -0.97 1.22 4.03
CA ILE A 25 -0.90 2.62 3.58
C ILE A 25 -2.13 3.40 4.08
N LYS A 26 -3.35 2.88 3.86
CA LYS A 26 -4.59 3.55 4.31
C LYS A 26 -4.62 3.73 5.83
N LYS A 27 -4.18 2.73 6.60
CA LYS A 27 -4.11 2.81 8.07
C LYS A 27 -3.14 3.91 8.53
N HIS A 28 -1.97 3.99 7.90
CA HIS A 28 -0.98 5.04 8.19
C HIS A 28 -1.50 6.43 7.84
N LEU A 29 -2.02 6.60 6.62
CA LEU A 29 -2.53 7.89 6.13
C LEU A 29 -3.62 8.46 7.05
N ARG A 30 -4.55 7.63 7.53
CA ARG A 30 -5.59 8.08 8.48
C ARG A 30 -5.01 8.70 9.76
N LYS A 31 -3.81 8.29 10.17
CA LYS A 31 -3.13 8.81 11.36
C LYS A 31 -2.33 10.07 11.08
N VAL A 32 -1.65 10.15 9.94
CA VAL A 32 -0.68 11.24 9.66
C VAL A 32 -1.26 12.39 8.84
N LEU A 33 -2.30 12.14 8.03
CA LEU A 33 -2.88 13.14 7.13
C LEU A 33 -3.37 14.42 7.83
N PRO A 34 -3.96 14.37 9.05
CA PRO A 34 -4.36 15.60 9.76
C PRO A 34 -3.20 16.53 10.13
N ASN A 35 -1.97 16.00 10.21
CA ASN A 35 -0.77 16.73 10.64
C ASN A 35 0.23 16.96 9.51
N ALA A 36 -0.03 16.45 8.31
CA ALA A 36 0.88 16.58 7.16
C ALA A 36 0.56 17.83 6.35
N HIS A 37 1.57 18.46 5.76
CA HIS A 37 1.36 19.62 4.90
C HIS A 37 0.88 19.21 3.51
N THR A 38 1.27 18.02 3.04
CA THR A 38 0.84 17.49 1.74
C THR A 38 0.51 16.00 1.82
N PHE A 39 -0.33 15.55 0.89
CA PHE A 39 -0.63 14.12 0.73
C PHE A 39 0.62 13.29 0.42
N ILE A 40 1.53 13.81 -0.41
CA ILE A 40 2.74 13.10 -0.82
C ILE A 40 3.69 12.90 0.37
N GLU A 41 3.86 13.92 1.21
CA GLU A 41 4.62 13.82 2.46
C GLU A 41 4.03 12.75 3.40
N ALA A 42 2.71 12.78 3.60
CA ALA A 42 2.00 11.77 4.37
C ALA A 42 2.20 10.36 3.80
N LEU A 43 2.16 10.21 2.47
CA LEU A 43 2.35 8.93 1.78
C LEU A 43 3.78 8.40 1.92
N LEU A 44 4.79 9.25 1.69
CA LEU A 44 6.21 8.88 1.75
C LEU A 44 6.69 8.60 3.18
N SER A 45 5.99 9.12 4.19
CA SER A 45 6.25 8.77 5.59
C SER A 45 5.82 7.35 5.99
N CYS A 46 5.16 6.61 5.09
CA CYS A 46 4.70 5.24 5.37
C CYS A 46 5.84 4.23 5.26
N SER A 47 5.99 3.36 6.27
CA SER A 47 7.01 2.30 6.30
C SER A 47 6.86 1.24 5.21
N CYS A 48 5.81 1.29 4.39
CA CYS A 48 5.66 0.42 3.22
C CYS A 48 6.61 0.79 2.07
N PHE A 49 7.22 1.99 2.12
CA PHE A 49 8.12 2.52 1.08
C PHE A 49 9.58 2.61 1.53
N THR A 50 9.89 2.19 2.75
CA THR A 50 11.24 2.04 3.31
C THR A 50 11.63 0.58 3.38
#